data_AF-C9SJ31-F1
#
_entry.id   AF-C9SJ31-F1
#
_cell.length_a   1.000
_cell.length_b   1.000
_cell.length_c   1.000
_cell.angle_alpha   90.00
_cell.angle_beta   90.00
_cell.angle_gamma   90.00
#
_symmetry.space_group_name_H-M   'P 1'
#
loop_
_entity.id
_entity.type
_entity.pdbx_description
1 polymer ?
#
loop_
_entity_poly.entity_id
_entity_poly.type
_entity_poly.pdbx_seq_one_letter_code
_entity_poly.pdbx_strand_id
1 'polypeptide(L)'
;MLGVSGTAGAIFLSTGVADPVLSQIPLDPFVTLGIMVLGFAGLGWLAGPSLGSTVFNLINRKWKKQITNKEIEFFGRVKKNRVDPTASGAGNPVPDYYGENISSVAGYRQWLKDQRAFNKKRTNFV
;
A
#
# COMPACT_ATOMS: atom_id res chain seq x y z
N MET A 1 -5.98 3.16 -10.28
CA MET A 1 -7.33 3.54 -9.78
C MET A 1 -7.84 4.86 -10.35
N LEU A 2 -6.99 5.87 -10.59
CA LEU A 2 -7.37 7.15 -11.22
C LEU A 2 -8.18 7.02 -12.52
N GLY A 3 -7.81 6.07 -13.39
CA GLY A 3 -8.52 5.86 -14.66
C GLY A 3 -9.94 5.33 -14.51
N VAL A 4 -10.17 4.39 -13.59
CA VAL A 4 -11.50 3.75 -13.41
C VAL A 4 -12.50 4.71 -12.77
N SER A 5 -12.06 5.53 -11.80
CA SER A 5 -12.91 6.55 -11.18
C SER A 5 -13.19 7.73 -12.12
N GLY A 6 -12.22 8.15 -12.92
CA GLY A 6 -12.41 9.18 -13.95
C GLY A 6 -13.40 8.74 -15.04
N THR A 7 -13.30 7.49 -15.52
CA THR A 7 -14.24 6.94 -16.51
C THR A 7 -15.65 6.79 -15.94
N ALA A 8 -15.80 6.33 -14.69
CA ALA A 8 -17.10 6.27 -14.03
C ALA A 8 -17.71 7.66 -13.83
N GLY A 9 -16.89 8.65 -13.46
CA GLY A 9 -17.31 10.05 -13.37
C GLY A 9 -17.76 10.62 -14.71
N ALA A 10 -17.04 10.34 -15.80
CA ALA A 10 -17.44 10.76 -17.15
C ALA A 10 -18.77 10.13 -17.60
N ILE A 11 -18.97 8.84 -17.32
CA ILE A 11 -20.24 8.15 -17.59
C ILE A 11 -21.37 8.78 -16.77
N PHE A 12 -21.13 9.05 -15.48
CA PHE A 12 -22.11 9.70 -14.61
C PHE A 12 -22.49 11.10 -15.12
N LEU A 13 -21.50 11.91 -15.52
CA LEU A 13 -21.74 13.24 -16.09
C LEU A 13 -22.50 13.18 -17.44
N SER A 14 -22.29 12.14 -18.25
CA SER A 14 -23.01 11.95 -19.53
C SER A 14 -24.50 11.67 -19.39
N THR A 15 -24.98 11.36 -18.18
CA THR A 15 -26.42 11.14 -17.90
C THR A 15 -27.23 12.42 -17.80
N GLY A 16 -26.60 13.60 -17.85
CA GLY A 16 -27.26 14.91 -17.73
C GLY A 16 -27.62 15.30 -16.28
N VAL A 17 -27.33 14.43 -15.30
CA VAL A 17 -27.63 14.68 -13.88
C VAL A 17 -26.88 15.90 -13.33
N ALA A 18 -25.76 16.27 -13.93
CA ALA A 18 -24.96 17.42 -13.53
C ALA A 18 -25.33 18.73 -14.25
N ASP A 19 -26.25 18.70 -15.24
CA ASP A 19 -26.57 19.85 -16.09
C ASP A 19 -27.01 21.11 -15.31
N PRO A 20 -27.82 20.99 -14.23
CA PRO A 20 -28.19 22.15 -13.42
C PRO A 20 -26.98 22.79 -12.72
N VAL A 21 -25.99 21.98 -12.32
CA VAL A 21 -24.77 22.44 -11.66
C VAL A 21 -23.80 23.02 -12.68
N LEU A 22 -23.69 22.40 -13.86
CA LEU A 22 -22.89 22.88 -14.99
C LEU A 22 -23.33 24.27 -15.45
N SER A 23 -24.64 24.53 -15.50
CA SER A 23 -25.19 25.84 -15.90
C SER A 23 -24.90 26.99 -14.93
N GLN A 24 -24.50 26.69 -13.69
CA GLN A 24 -24.20 27.69 -12.66
C GLN A 24 -22.72 28.09 -12.66
N ILE A 25 -21.85 27.34 -13.34
CA ILE A 25 -20.42 27.61 -13.39
C ILE A 25 -20.16 28.54 -14.59
N PRO A 26 -19.67 29.78 -14.37
CA PRO A 26 -19.48 30.77 -15.44
C PRO A 26 -18.25 30.48 -16.33
N LEU A 27 -17.84 29.22 -16.46
CA LEU A 27 -16.70 28.75 -17.26
C LEU A 27 -17.21 28.01 -18.51
N ASP A 28 -16.40 27.98 -19.58
CA ASP A 28 -16.70 27.21 -20.79
C ASP A 28 -16.99 25.74 -20.44
N PRO A 29 -18.10 25.15 -20.95
CA PRO A 29 -18.44 23.74 -20.79
C PRO A 29 -17.27 22.75 -20.91
N PHE A 30 -16.35 22.95 -21.85
CA PHE A 30 -15.20 22.05 -22.00
C PHE A 30 -14.26 22.08 -20.79
N VAL A 31 -13.95 23.28 -20.28
CA VAL A 31 -13.07 23.45 -19.12
C VAL A 31 -13.76 22.93 -17.86
N THR A 32 -15.06 23.22 -17.70
CA THR A 32 -15.86 22.76 -16.56
C THR A 32 -15.93 21.23 -16.49
N LEU A 33 -16.20 20.57 -17.62
CA LEU A 33 -16.20 19.10 -17.71
C LEU A 33 -14.82 18.51 -17.41
N GLY A 34 -13.75 19.12 -17.94
CA GLY A 34 -12.38 18.69 -17.65
C GLY A 34 -12.04 18.75 -16.16
N ILE A 35 -12.40 19.85 -15.49
CA ILE A 35 -12.20 20.01 -14.04
C ILE A 35 -13.04 18.99 -13.25
N MET A 36 -14.29 18.76 -13.63
CA MET A 36 -15.13 17.77 -12.95
C MET A 36 -14.56 16.36 -13.07
N VAL A 37 -14.13 15.94 -14.28
CA VAL A 37 -13.54 14.62 -14.50
C VAL A 37 -12.27 14.45 -13.66
N LEU A 38 -11.41 15.47 -13.62
CA LEU A 38 -10.22 15.47 -12.75
C LEU A 38 -10.60 15.42 -11.27
N GLY A 39 -11.66 16.12 -10.87
CA GLY A 39 -12.22 16.09 -9.52
C GLY A 39 -12.69 14.68 -9.11
N PHE A 40 -13.50 14.02 -9.95
CA PHE A 40 -13.94 12.64 -9.72
C PHE A 40 -12.77 11.65 -9.73
N ALA A 41 -11.79 11.85 -10.60
CA ALA A 41 -10.58 11.05 -10.61
C ALA A 41 -9.82 11.17 -9.27
N GLY A 42 -9.61 12.41 -8.79
CA GLY A 42 -8.95 12.70 -7.51
C GLY A 42 -9.72 12.15 -6.31
N LEU A 43 -11.05 12.34 -6.27
CA LEU A 43 -11.92 11.80 -5.22
C LEU A 43 -11.89 10.27 -5.19
N GLY A 44 -11.99 9.62 -6.35
CA GLY A 44 -11.93 8.17 -6.44
C GLY A 44 -10.56 7.61 -6.07
N TRP A 45 -9.48 8.36 -6.33
CA TRP A 45 -8.14 8.00 -5.87
C TRP A 45 -8.01 8.07 -4.34
N LEU A 46 -8.58 9.10 -3.71
CA LEU A 46 -8.57 9.26 -2.26
C LEU A 46 -9.47 8.22 -1.57
N ALA A 47 -10.68 8.02 -2.09
CA ALA A 47 -11.67 7.11 -1.50
C ALA A 47 -11.38 5.63 -1.80
N GLY A 48 -10.66 5.33 -2.90
CA GLY A 48 -10.39 3.98 -3.37
C GLY A 48 -9.78 3.04 -2.32
N PRO A 49 -8.68 3.41 -1.63
CA PRO A 49 -8.07 2.58 -0.59
C PRO A 49 -9.03 2.27 0.57
N SER A 50 -9.78 3.27 1.04
CA SER A 50 -10.73 3.10 2.15
C SER A 50 -11.89 2.19 1.77
N LEU A 51 -12.46 2.38 0.57
CA LEU A 51 -13.54 1.53 0.04
C LEU A 51 -13.03 0.10 -0.21
N GLY A 52 -11.87 -0.04 -0.84
CA GLY A 52 -11.24 -1.33 -1.13
C GLY A 52 -10.93 -2.11 0.15
N SER A 53 -10.36 -1.45 1.17
CA SER A 53 -10.12 -2.05 2.48
C SER A 53 -11.43 -2.50 3.14
N THR A 54 -12.48 -1.68 3.06
CA THR A 54 -13.78 -2.03 3.62
C THR A 54 -14.38 -3.26 2.94
N VAL A 55 -14.39 -3.30 1.60
CA VAL A 55 -14.88 -4.43 0.82
C VAL A 55 -14.06 -5.69 1.10
N PHE A 56 -12.73 -5.60 1.09
CA PHE A 56 -11.84 -6.71 1.41
C PHE A 56 -12.12 -7.26 2.82
N ASN A 57 -12.29 -6.37 3.80
CA ASN A 57 -12.59 -6.75 5.17
C ASN A 57 -13.96 -7.42 5.30
N LEU A 58 -14.96 -6.99 4.52
CA LEU A 58 -16.31 -7.55 4.51
C LEU A 58 -16.35 -8.95 3.87
N ILE A 59 -15.65 -9.15 2.76
CA ILE A 59 -15.55 -10.46 2.10
C ILE A 59 -14.77 -11.45 2.98
N ASN A 60 -13.69 -11.00 3.60
CA ASN A 60 -12.79 -11.86 4.37
C ASN A 60 -13.06 -11.87 5.88
N ARG A 61 -14.26 -11.47 6.34
CA ARG A 61 -14.59 -11.36 7.79
C ARG A 61 -14.28 -12.62 8.58
N LYS A 62 -14.55 -13.80 8.00
CA LYS A 62 -14.30 -15.11 8.63
C LYS A 62 -12.81 -15.33 8.95
N TRP A 63 -11.91 -14.82 8.11
CA TRP A 63 -10.47 -15.06 8.19
C TRP A 63 -9.72 -13.89 8.82
N LYS A 64 -10.34 -12.71 8.89
CA LYS A 64 -9.74 -11.47 9.40
C LYS A 64 -9.03 -11.65 10.75
N LYS A 65 -9.69 -12.26 11.74
CA LYS A 65 -9.09 -12.51 13.05
C LYS A 65 -7.84 -13.41 12.97
N GLN A 66 -7.90 -14.45 12.15
CA GLN A 66 -6.77 -15.37 11.97
C GLN A 66 -5.60 -14.70 11.24
N ILE A 67 -5.89 -13.85 10.25
CA ILE A 67 -4.87 -13.06 9.54
C ILE A 67 -4.17 -12.13 10.52
N THR A 68 -4.92 -11.33 11.28
CA THR A 68 -4.34 -10.40 12.27
C THR A 68 -3.48 -11.11 13.31
N ASN A 69 -3.92 -12.26 13.84
CA ASN A 69 -3.12 -13.02 14.80
C ASN A 69 -1.80 -13.53 14.19
N LYS A 70 -1.85 -14.03 12.95
CA LYS A 70 -0.65 -14.50 12.23
C LYS A 70 0.30 -13.36 11.88
N GLU A 71 -0.22 -12.19 11.54
CA GLU A 71 0.57 -10.97 11.32
C GLU A 71 1.31 -10.56 12.59
N ILE A 72 0.61 -10.50 13.73
CA ILE A 72 1.23 -10.18 15.02
C ILE A 72 2.36 -11.18 15.35
N GLU A 73 2.11 -12.48 15.19
CA GLU A 73 3.12 -13.52 15.42
C GLU A 73 4.31 -13.39 14.46
N PHE A 74 4.04 -13.09 13.19
CA PHE A 74 5.07 -12.84 12.18
C PHE A 74 5.94 -11.63 12.55
N PHE A 75 5.35 -10.48 12.88
CA PHE A 75 6.10 -9.31 13.32
C PHE A 75 6.88 -9.56 14.62
N GLY A 76 6.33 -10.36 15.55
CA GLY A 76 7.06 -10.81 16.73
C GLY A 76 8.32 -11.60 16.38
N ARG A 77 8.25 -12.50 15.39
CA ARG A 77 9.40 -13.26 14.88
C ARG A 77 10.41 -12.38 14.15
N VAL A 78 9.97 -11.41 13.36
CA VAL A 78 10.86 -10.43 12.69
C VAL A 78 11.61 -9.61 13.75
N LYS A 79 10.90 -9.04 14.73
CA LYS A 79 11.50 -8.27 15.83
C LYS A 79 12.53 -9.07 16.63
N LYS A 80 12.29 -10.37 16.84
CA LYS A 80 13.22 -11.27 17.56
C LYS A 80 14.49 -11.58 16.75
N ASN A 81 14.37 -11.68 15.43
CA ASN A 81 15.45 -12.20 14.58
C ASN A 81 16.21 -11.12 13.79
N ARG A 82 15.73 -9.87 13.80
CA ARG A 82 16.40 -8.74 13.17
C ARG A 82 17.75 -8.49 13.83
N VAL A 83 18.74 -8.12 13.02
CA VAL A 83 20.07 -7.74 13.51
C VAL A 83 20.09 -6.29 13.97
N ASP A 84 20.93 -5.97 14.96
CA ASP A 84 21.21 -4.61 15.39
C ASP A 84 21.91 -3.80 14.27
N PRO A 85 21.29 -2.70 13.79
CA PRO A 85 21.82 -1.91 12.68
C PRO A 85 23.00 -1.03 13.10
N THR A 86 23.26 -0.84 14.41
CA THR A 86 24.37 0.00 14.90
C THR A 86 25.74 -0.56 14.54
N ALA A 87 25.84 -1.86 14.27
CA ALA A 87 27.08 -2.54 13.87
C ALA A 87 27.32 -2.52 12.35
N SER A 88 26.62 -1.65 11.60
CA SER A 88 26.78 -1.53 10.16
C SER A 88 28.12 -0.86 9.80
N GLY A 89 28.78 -1.37 8.76
CA GLY A 89 30.00 -0.77 8.20
C GLY A 89 30.02 -0.88 6.69
N ALA A 90 30.93 -0.16 6.02
CA ALA A 90 31.02 -0.12 4.55
C ALA A 90 31.20 -1.52 3.90
N GLY A 91 31.82 -2.47 4.60
CA GLY A 91 32.00 -3.86 4.15
C GLY A 91 30.88 -4.83 4.53
N ASN A 92 29.89 -4.39 5.33
CA ASN A 92 28.76 -5.19 5.78
C ASN A 92 27.51 -4.30 5.89
N PRO A 93 26.85 -3.98 4.76
CA PRO A 93 25.62 -3.20 4.78
C PRO A 93 24.52 -3.97 5.52
N VAL A 94 23.67 -3.24 6.24
CA VAL A 94 22.57 -3.84 7.00
C VAL A 94 21.58 -4.48 6.01
N PRO A 95 21.20 -5.75 6.21
CA PRO A 95 20.12 -6.35 5.45
C PRO A 95 18.79 -5.64 5.75
N ASP A 96 17.72 -6.03 5.04
CA ASP A 96 16.36 -5.54 5.29
C ASP A 96 16.01 -5.67 6.80
N TYR A 97 15.98 -4.53 7.50
CA TYR A 97 15.84 -4.49 8.96
C TYR A 97 14.41 -4.74 9.42
N TYR A 98 13.43 -4.30 8.62
CA TYR A 98 12.00 -4.40 8.93
C TYR A 98 11.33 -5.60 8.27
N GLY A 99 12.00 -6.25 7.30
CA GLY A 99 11.44 -7.38 6.56
C GLY A 99 10.39 -6.95 5.54
N GLU A 100 10.52 -5.74 4.99
CA GLU A 100 9.58 -5.15 4.02
C GLU A 100 9.43 -6.00 2.75
N ASN A 101 10.49 -6.72 2.38
CA ASN A 101 10.53 -7.52 1.15
C ASN A 101 10.06 -8.96 1.34
N ILE A 102 9.56 -9.33 2.52
CA ILE A 102 9.11 -10.69 2.81
C ILE A 102 7.69 -10.89 2.29
N SER A 103 7.57 -11.38 1.06
CA SER A 103 6.29 -11.71 0.43
C SER A 103 5.91 -13.20 0.52
N SER A 104 6.83 -14.07 0.96
CA SER A 104 6.63 -15.52 1.00
C SER A 104 7.43 -16.21 2.10
N VAL A 105 7.08 -17.48 2.38
CA VAL A 105 7.84 -18.32 3.33
C VAL A 105 9.28 -18.56 2.85
N ALA A 106 9.48 -18.70 1.54
CA ALA A 106 10.82 -18.82 0.97
C ALA A 106 11.63 -17.52 1.19
N GLY A 107 10.99 -16.35 0.95
CA GLY A 107 11.56 -15.04 1.26
C GLY A 107 11.91 -14.88 2.74
N TYR A 108 11.05 -15.35 3.65
CA TYR A 108 11.33 -15.33 5.08
C TYR A 108 12.56 -16.18 5.46
N ARG A 109 12.70 -17.37 4.88
CA ARG A 109 13.88 -18.23 5.13
C ARG A 109 15.15 -17.60 4.59
N GLN A 110 15.09 -16.94 3.44
CA GLN A 110 16.22 -16.22 2.88
C GLN A 110 16.61 -15.04 3.79
N TRP A 111 15.63 -14.23 4.18
CA TRP A 111 15.82 -13.14 5.12
C TRP A 111 16.51 -13.59 6.41
N LEU A 112 16.08 -14.72 6.99
CA LEU A 112 16.75 -15.30 8.17
C LEU A 112 18.22 -15.68 7.94
N LYS A 113 18.57 -16.14 6.74
CA LYS A 113 19.98 -16.43 6.39
C LYS A 113 20.78 -15.14 6.28
N ASP A 114 20.20 -14.09 5.69
CA ASP A 114 20.86 -12.80 5.51
C ASP A 114 21.16 -12.14 6.87
N GLN A 115 20.20 -12.19 7.81
CA GLN A 115 20.41 -11.76 9.20
C GLN A 115 21.57 -12.55 9.87
N ARG A 116 21.60 -13.88 9.71
CA ARG A 116 22.68 -14.72 10.26
C ARG A 116 24.04 -14.44 9.61
N ALA A 117 24.07 -14.23 8.30
CA ALA A 117 25.29 -13.93 7.55
C ALA A 117 25.89 -12.60 8.01
N PHE A 118 25.07 -11.58 8.24
CA PHE A 118 25.50 -10.31 8.81
C PHE A 118 26.09 -10.51 10.22
N ASN A 119 25.41 -11.26 11.10
CA ASN A 119 25.92 -11.55 12.45
C ASN A 119 27.24 -12.34 12.44
N LYS A 120 27.41 -13.29 11.50
CA LYS A 120 28.66 -14.07 11.37
C LYS A 120 29.84 -13.19 10.93
N LYS A 121 29.61 -12.24 10.03
CA LYS A 121 30.64 -11.27 9.63
C LYS A 121 31.08 -10.45 10.83
N ARG A 122 30.17 -10.05 11.72
CA ARG A 122 30.50 -9.35 12.97
C ARG A 122 31.45 -10.13 13.88
N THR A 123 31.24 -11.44 14.04
CA THR A 123 32.04 -12.27 14.97
C THR A 123 33.43 -12.64 14.44
N ASN A 124 33.61 -12.67 13.12
CA ASN A 124 34.86 -13.10 12.51
C ASN A 124 35.94 -12.01 12.39
N PHE A 125 35.62 -10.75 12.71
CA PHE A 125 36.56 -9.62 12.69
C PHE A 125 36.88 -9.07 14.09
N VAL A 126 36.66 -9.87 15.14
CA VAL A 126 37.19 -9.63 16.48
C VAL A 126 38.45 -10.47 16.67
#